data_AF-A0A316X3F2-F1
#
_entry.id   AF-A0A316X3F2-F1
#
_cell.length_a   1.000
_cell.length_b   1.000
_cell.length_c   1.000
_cell.angle_alpha   90.00
_cell.angle_beta   90.00
_cell.angle_gamma   90.00
#
_symmetry.space_group_name_H-M   'P 1'
#
loop_
_entity.id
_entity.type
_entity.pdbx_description
1 polymer ?
#
loop_
_entity_poly.entity_id
_entity_poly.type
_entity_poly.pdbx_seq_one_letter_code
_entity_poly.pdbx_strand_id
1 'polypeptide(L)'
;MLLQQECNIIVDIVVPTGASLFKVKGHDPITHDLKISEPNRWWSLYANEIEVGDTIVKKRGELTFNIHKKDTVIVHKWKCDEN
;
A
#
# COMPACT_ATOMS: atom_id res chain seq x y z
N MET A 1 2.22 -16.02 18.96
CA MET A 1 2.38 -16.04 17.50
C MET A 1 1.94 -14.68 16.99
N LEU A 2 2.89 -13.74 16.89
CA LEU A 2 2.58 -12.33 16.60
C LEU A 2 2.15 -12.24 15.14
N LEU A 3 0.88 -11.88 14.90
CA LEU A 3 0.43 -11.40 13.60
C LEU A 3 1.26 -10.15 13.27
N GLN A 4 2.34 -10.35 12.53
CA GLN A 4 3.08 -9.29 11.87
C GLN A 4 2.08 -8.69 10.88
N GLN A 5 1.52 -7.50 11.15
CA GLN A 5 0.64 -6.86 10.18
C GLN A 5 1.48 -6.46 8.96
N GLU A 6 1.44 -7.32 7.96
CA GLU A 6 1.96 -7.16 6.61
C GLU A 6 0.77 -6.74 5.74
N CYS A 7 0.81 -5.56 5.17
CA CYS A 7 -0.18 -5.17 4.17
C CYS A 7 0.28 -5.74 2.84
N ASN A 8 -0.47 -6.71 2.31
CA ASN A 8 -0.30 -7.26 0.97
C ASN A 8 -1.69 -7.28 0.33
N ILE A 9 -1.96 -6.32 -0.54
CA ILE A 9 -3.29 -6.08 -1.11
C ILE A 9 -3.17 -5.88 -2.61
N ILE A 10 -3.94 -6.63 -3.39
CA ILE A 10 -4.22 -6.31 -4.80
C ILE A 10 -5.31 -5.25 -4.83
N VAL A 11 -5.05 -4.12 -5.47
CA VAL A 11 -5.97 -2.99 -5.51
C VAL A 11 -7.14 -3.28 -6.44
N ASP A 12 -8.35 -3.36 -5.89
CA ASP A 12 -9.59 -3.47 -6.68
C ASP A 12 -10.22 -2.10 -6.92
N ILE A 13 -10.21 -1.25 -5.88
CA ILE A 13 -10.86 0.06 -5.91
C ILE A 13 -9.97 1.07 -5.20
N VAL A 14 -9.66 2.13 -5.94
CA VAL A 14 -9.08 3.36 -5.40
C VAL A 14 -10.23 4.31 -5.05
N VAL A 15 -10.36 4.66 -3.76
CA VAL A 15 -11.36 5.65 -3.32
C VAL A 15 -10.65 6.97 -3.05
N PRO A 16 -10.75 7.96 -3.97
CA PRO A 16 -10.29 9.31 -3.68
C PRO A 16 -11.25 9.95 -2.69
N THR A 17 -10.97 9.82 -1.39
CA THR A 17 -11.71 10.57 -0.37
C THR A 17 -11.18 12.01 -0.38
N GLY A 18 -11.99 12.96 -0.84
CA GLY A 18 -11.65 14.37 -1.13
C GLY A 18 -11.06 15.22 0.00
N ALA A 19 -10.67 14.61 1.12
CA ALA A 19 -9.91 15.23 2.19
C ALA A 19 -8.85 14.22 2.69
N SER A 20 -7.70 14.21 2.04
CA SER A 20 -6.40 13.77 2.61
C SER A 20 -6.22 12.29 2.97
N LEU A 21 -7.26 11.47 2.94
CA LEU A 21 -7.22 10.07 3.32
C LEU A 21 -7.40 9.22 2.08
N PHE A 22 -6.33 8.74 1.47
CA PHE A 22 -6.43 7.75 0.40
C PHE A 22 -6.77 6.39 1.02
N LYS A 23 -7.86 5.77 0.57
CA LYS A 23 -8.24 4.42 0.99
C LYS A 23 -8.15 3.48 -0.21
N VAL A 24 -7.41 2.41 -0.03
CA VAL A 24 -7.31 1.31 -0.97
C VAL A 24 -8.20 0.18 -0.47
N LYS A 25 -9.12 -0.26 -1.33
CA LYS A 25 -9.86 -1.50 -1.13
C LYS A 25 -9.37 -2.53 -2.13
N GLY A 26 -9.20 -3.75 -1.66
CA GLY A 26 -8.64 -4.80 -2.45
C GLY A 26 -8.85 -6.15 -1.80
N HIS A 27 -8.09 -7.15 -2.24
CA HIS A 27 -8.10 -8.47 -1.65
C HIS A 27 -6.67 -8.96 -1.39
N ASP A 28 -6.55 -9.88 -0.43
CA ASP A 28 -5.30 -10.60 -0.21
C ASP A 28 -5.02 -11.53 -1.41
N PRO A 29 -3.82 -11.49 -2.01
CA PRO A 29 -3.48 -12.33 -3.16
C PRO A 29 -3.43 -13.85 -2.84
N ILE A 30 -3.33 -14.21 -1.56
CA ILE A 30 -3.24 -15.60 -1.09
C ILE A 30 -4.61 -16.09 -0.65
N THR A 31 -5.27 -15.36 0.25
CA THR A 31 -6.56 -15.82 0.83
C THR A 31 -7.78 -15.36 0.04
N HIS A 32 -7.62 -14.37 -0.85
CA HIS A 32 -8.71 -13.70 -1.58
C HIS A 32 -9.72 -12.98 -0.66
N ASP A 33 -9.38 -12.82 0.62
CA ASP A 33 -10.22 -12.07 1.55
C ASP A 33 -10.19 -10.59 1.24
N LEU A 34 -11.34 -9.94 1.32
CA LEU A 34 -11.44 -8.49 1.19
C LEU A 34 -10.59 -7.81 2.27
N LYS A 35 -9.65 -6.98 1.83
CA LYS A 35 -8.81 -6.15 2.68
C LYS A 35 -9.04 -4.68 2.37
N ILE A 36 -9.19 -3.91 3.44
CA ILE A 36 -9.25 -2.45 3.36
C ILE A 36 -7.98 -1.94 4.02
N SER A 37 -7.21 -1.13 3.28
CA SER A 37 -6.04 -0.49 3.87
C SER A 37 -6.49 0.56 4.87
N GLU A 38 -5.96 0.50 6.09
CA GLU A 38 -6.09 1.62 7.02
C GLU A 38 -5.37 2.86 6.44
N PRO A 39 -5.98 4.06 6.57
CA PRO A 39 -5.35 5.27 6.09
C PRO A 39 -4.00 5.50 6.80
N ASN A 40 -3.00 5.84 6.01
CA ASN A 40 -1.61 6.06 6.44
C ASN A 40 -1.01 7.10 5.51
N ARG A 41 -0.03 7.85 6.01
CA ARG A 41 0.71 8.88 5.28
C ARG A 41 1.27 8.38 3.94
N TRP A 42 1.76 7.13 3.89
CA TRP A 42 2.27 6.51 2.67
C TRP A 42 1.22 6.44 1.56
N TRP A 43 0.00 6.00 1.87
CA TRP A 43 -1.09 5.91 0.90
C TRP A 43 -1.43 7.27 0.31
N SER A 44 -1.45 8.32 1.14
CA SER A 44 -1.74 9.68 0.67
C SER A 44 -0.59 10.28 -0.14
N LEU A 45 0.67 9.98 0.21
CA LEU A 45 1.86 10.47 -0.52
C LEU A 45 1.98 9.84 -1.91
N TYR A 46 1.72 8.55 -2.02
CA TYR A 46 1.90 7.77 -3.25
C TYR A 46 0.56 7.41 -3.93
N ALA A 47 -0.53 8.06 -3.53
CA ALA A 47 -1.87 7.86 -4.07
C ALA A 47 -1.90 7.90 -5.61
N ASN A 48 -1.16 8.83 -6.20
CA ASN A 48 -1.13 9.04 -7.66
C ASN A 48 -0.37 7.95 -8.42
N GLU A 49 0.39 7.10 -7.73
CA GLU A 49 1.15 6.00 -8.33
C GLU A 49 0.42 4.66 -8.23
N ILE A 50 -0.67 4.61 -7.45
CA ILE A 50 -1.46 3.41 -7.17
C ILE A 50 -2.63 3.34 -8.14
N GLU A 51 -2.69 2.25 -8.90
CA GLU A 51 -3.75 1.97 -9.86
C GLU A 51 -4.46 0.65 -9.55
N VAL A 52 -5.65 0.46 -10.11
CA VAL A 52 -6.39 -0.80 -10.00
C VAL A 52 -5.59 -1.93 -10.67
N GLY A 53 -5.43 -3.04 -9.97
CA GLY A 53 -4.61 -4.19 -10.37
C GLY A 53 -3.18 -4.19 -9.81
N ASP A 54 -2.72 -3.07 -9.23
CA ASP A 54 -1.42 -3.03 -8.58
C ASP A 54 -1.43 -3.83 -7.26
N THR A 55 -0.29 -4.42 -6.90
CA THR A 55 -0.12 -5.06 -5.58
C THR A 55 0.70 -4.18 -4.66
N ILE A 56 0.17 -3.87 -3.49
CA ILE A 56 0.86 -3.02 -2.51
C ILE A 56 1.37 -3.86 -1.37
N VAL A 57 2.68 -3.76 -1.13
CA VAL A 57 3.40 -4.55 -0.14
C VAL A 57 4.08 -3.64 0.88
N LYS A 58 3.56 -3.65 2.11
CA LYS A 58 4.14 -3.00 3.29
C LYS A 58 4.39 -4.04 4.37
N LYS A 59 5.66 -4.39 4.58
CA LYS A 59 6.09 -5.25 5.69
C LYS A 59 6.30 -4.44 6.96
N ARG A 60 5.98 -5.03 8.11
CA ARG A 60 6.24 -4.45 9.44
C ARG A 60 7.75 -4.44 9.70
N GLY A 61 8.26 -3.33 10.22
CA GLY A 61 9.69 -3.16 10.53
C GLY A 61 10.55 -2.74 9.32
N GLU A 62 10.03 -2.86 8.10
CA GLU A 62 10.69 -2.28 6.93
C GLU A 62 10.34 -0.80 6.80
N LEU A 63 11.31 0.01 6.39
CA LEU A 63 11.12 1.42 6.05
C LEU A 63 10.81 1.62 4.56
N THR A 64 10.29 0.58 3.90
CA THR A 64 10.00 0.57 2.47
C THR A 64 8.49 0.47 2.22
N PHE A 65 8.03 1.11 1.15
CA PHE A 65 6.69 0.98 0.61
C PHE A 65 6.81 0.59 -0.85
N ASN A 66 6.28 -0.58 -1.20
CA ASN A 66 6.44 -1.17 -2.53
C ASN A 66 5.09 -1.21 -3.24
N ILE A 67 5.07 -0.71 -4.46
CA ILE A 67 3.93 -0.80 -5.39
C ILE A 67 4.40 -1.66 -6.55
N HIS A 68 3.83 -2.84 -6.67
CA HIS A 68 4.13 -3.79 -7.73
C HIS A 68 3.11 -3.56 -8.84
N LYS A 69 3.59 -3.00 -9.95
CA LYS A 69 2.85 -2.90 -11.20
C LYS A 69 3.08 -4.16 -12.04
N LYS A 70 2.34 -4.27 -13.14
CA LYS A 70 2.44 -5.40 -14.06
C LYS A 70 3.87 -5.67 -14.54
N ASP A 71 4.60 -4.61 -14.90
CA ASP A 71 5.91 -4.71 -15.54
C ASP A 71 7.05 -4.12 -14.69
N THR A 72 6.72 -3.40 -13.61
CA THR A 72 7.70 -2.66 -12.80
C THR A 72 7.36 -2.69 -11.32
N VAL A 73 8.37 -2.50 -10.46
CA VAL A 73 8.19 -2.34 -9.02
C VAL A 73 8.71 -0.98 -8.59
N ILE A 74 7.82 -0.15 -8.04
CA ILE A 74 8.17 1.15 -7.46
C ILE A 74 8.46 0.93 -5.98
N VAL A 75 9.67 1.30 -5.55
CA VAL A 75 10.12 1.13 -4.16
C VAL A 75 10.44 2.49 -3.56
N HIS A 76 9.61 2.93 -2.63
CA HIS A 76 9.87 4.12 -1.83
C HIS A 76 10.52 3.74 -0.51
N LYS A 77 11.69 4.33 -0.24
CA LYS A 77 12.40 4.15 1.04
C LYS A 77 12.19 5.40 1.88
N TRP A 78 11.83 5.22 3.14
CA TRP A 78 11.83 6.31 4.12
C TRP A 78 13.28 6.73 4.33
N LYS A 79 13.59 7.95 3.93
CA LYS A 79 14.85 8.59 4.29
C LYS A 79 14.56 9.51 5.48
N CYS A 80 15.31 9.35 6.56
CA CYS A 80 15.47 10.44 7.50
C CYS A 80 16.45 11.41 6.82
N ASP A 81 16.10 12.69 6.72
CA ASP A 81 17.12 13.71 6.51
C ASP A 81 18.05 13.65 7.72
N GLU A 82 19.28 13.18 7.51
CA GLU A 82 20.38 13.41 8.45
C GLU A 82 20.72 14.89 8.34
N ASN A 83 20.16 15.70 9.25
CA ASN A 83 20.59 17.08 9.46
C ASN A 83 21.37 17.18 10.76
#